data_AF-A0A7C0UPI2-F1
#
_entry.id   AF-A0A7C0UPI2-F1
#
_cell.length_a   1.000
_cell.length_b   1.000
_cell.length_c   1.000
_cell.angle_alpha   90.00
_cell.angle_beta   90.00
_cell.angle_gamma   90.00
#
_symmetry.space_group_name_H-M   'P 1'
#
loop_
_entity.id
_entity.type
_entity.pdbx_description
1 polymer ?
#
loop_
_entity_poly.entity_id
_entity_poly.type
_entity_poly.pdbx_seq_one_letter_code
_entity_poly.pdbx_strand_id
1 'polypeptide(L)'
;MGEIEKILWNFPLFKTYGEKERFFKVIGLLVSHQITLEKAAELLELDVEKLVFILDLLEIDYSFLDDEETRLEKEAVEKLLEELKK
;
A
#
# COMPACT_ATOMS: atom_id res chain seq x y z
N MET A 1 -15.57 24.13 -5.97
CA MET A 1 -15.02 22.93 -5.33
C MET A 1 -15.98 21.77 -5.53
N GLY A 2 -15.49 20.65 -6.09
CA GLY A 2 -16.24 19.40 -6.23
C GLY A 2 -16.53 18.74 -4.87
N GLU A 3 -17.39 17.73 -4.86
CA GLU A 3 -17.77 17.01 -3.63
C GLU A 3 -16.59 16.31 -2.96
N ILE A 4 -15.73 15.66 -3.74
CA ILE A 4 -14.51 15.00 -3.25
C ILE A 4 -13.58 16.02 -2.56
N GLU A 5 -13.45 17.23 -3.12
CA GLU A 5 -12.61 18.30 -2.57
C GLU A 5 -13.11 18.77 -1.18
N LYS A 6 -14.41 18.73 -0.92
CA LYS A 6 -14.98 19.06 0.39
C LYS A 6 -14.73 17.96 1.43
N ILE A 7 -14.90 16.69 1.04
CA ILE A 7 -14.61 15.53 1.90
C ILE A 7 -13.13 15.53 2.27
N LEU A 8 -12.26 15.76 1.28
CA LEU A 8 -10.83 15.88 1.49
C LEU A 8 -10.50 16.98 2.48
N TRP A 9 -11.09 18.18 2.39
CA TRP A 9 -10.81 19.28 3.33
C TRP A 9 -11.06 18.91 4.79
N ASN A 10 -12.12 18.16 5.08
CA ASN A 10 -12.52 17.83 6.44
C ASN A 10 -11.71 16.67 7.05
N PHE A 11 -10.83 16.02 6.30
CA PHE A 11 -10.00 14.92 6.80
C PHE A 11 -8.83 15.46 7.65
N PRO A 12 -8.80 15.20 8.97
CA PRO A 12 -7.94 15.91 9.93
C PRO A 12 -6.48 15.40 10.01
N LEU A 13 -6.02 14.61 9.03
CA LEU A 13 -4.69 13.97 9.04
C LEU A 13 -3.57 14.86 8.46
N PHE A 14 -3.92 15.83 7.61
CA PHE A 14 -2.93 16.65 6.88
C PHE A 14 -3.10 18.14 7.19
N LYS A 15 -1.99 18.85 7.37
CA LYS A 15 -1.95 20.27 7.74
C LYS A 15 -2.19 21.17 6.53
N THR A 16 -1.84 20.70 5.34
CA THR A 16 -2.04 21.44 4.08
C THR A 16 -2.68 20.61 2.99
N TYR A 17 -3.29 21.28 2.01
CA TYR A 17 -3.80 20.61 0.80
C TYR A 17 -2.67 19.90 0.03
N GLY A 18 -1.47 20.49 -0.03
CA GLY A 18 -0.33 19.89 -0.74
C GLY A 18 0.14 18.58 -0.12
N GLU A 19 0.18 18.49 1.21
CA GLU A 19 0.49 17.23 1.93
C GLU A 19 -0.56 16.15 1.60
N LYS A 20 -1.84 16.55 1.62
CA LYS A 20 -2.97 15.67 1.30
C LYS A 20 -2.91 15.15 -0.13
N GLU A 21 -2.70 16.06 -1.08
CA GLU A 21 -2.60 15.72 -2.50
C GLU A 21 -1.41 14.79 -2.77
N ARG A 22 -0.25 15.06 -2.16
CA ARG A 22 0.93 14.19 -2.26
C ARG A 22 0.60 12.79 -1.74
N PHE A 23 0.00 12.69 -0.55
CA PHE A 23 -0.35 11.41 0.05
C PHE A 23 -1.23 10.57 -0.87
N PHE A 24 -2.38 11.10 -1.31
CA PHE A 24 -3.31 10.34 -2.14
C PHE A 24 -2.73 9.96 -3.51
N LYS A 25 -1.88 10.81 -4.11
CA LYS A 25 -1.18 10.45 -5.35
C LYS A 25 -0.24 9.27 -5.15
N VAL A 26 0.57 9.29 -4.10
CA VAL A 26 1.52 8.20 -3.83
C VAL A 26 0.78 6.91 -3.49
N ILE A 27 -0.26 6.97 -2.66
CA ILE A 27 -1.08 5.79 -2.36
C ILE A 27 -1.75 5.26 -3.63
N GLY A 28 -2.30 6.13 -4.49
CA GLY A 28 -2.87 5.72 -5.77
C GLY A 28 -1.88 4.99 -6.68
N LEU A 29 -0.63 5.46 -6.76
CA LEU A 29 0.44 4.79 -7.49
C LEU A 29 0.82 3.45 -6.87
N LEU A 30 0.82 3.36 -5.53
CA LEU A 30 1.13 2.15 -4.79
C LEU A 30 0.07 1.06 -5.04
N VAL A 31 -1.22 1.36 -4.81
CA VAL A 31 -2.31 0.38 -4.98
C VAL A 31 -2.55 -0.02 -6.43
N SER A 32 -2.04 0.77 -7.39
CA SER A 32 -2.06 0.42 -8.81
C SER A 32 -0.79 -0.31 -9.26
N HIS A 33 0.05 -0.74 -8.31
CA HIS A 33 1.30 -1.48 -8.52
C HIS A 33 2.29 -0.77 -9.46
N GLN A 34 2.23 0.56 -9.56
CA GLN A 34 3.16 1.35 -10.39
C GLN A 34 4.46 1.65 -9.67
N ILE A 35 4.45 1.60 -8.34
CA ILE A 35 5.61 1.80 -7.47
C ILE A 35 5.59 0.76 -6.35
N THR A 36 6.77 0.46 -5.80
CA THR A 36 6.88 -0.44 -4.65
C THR A 36 6.54 0.30 -3.35
N LEU A 37 6.34 -0.46 -2.27
CA LEU A 37 6.12 0.07 -0.93
C LEU A 37 7.29 0.94 -0.45
N GLU A 38 8.54 0.52 -0.71
CA GLU A 38 9.74 1.29 -0.36
C GLU A 38 9.76 2.63 -1.10
N LYS A 39 9.39 2.62 -2.39
CA LYS A 39 9.34 3.86 -3.17
C LYS A 39 8.23 4.79 -2.69
N ALA A 40 7.09 4.24 -2.29
CA ALA A 40 6.01 5.01 -1.69
C ALA A 40 6.46 5.65 -0.36
N ALA A 41 7.17 4.91 0.49
CA ALA A 41 7.71 5.39 1.75
C ALA A 41 8.73 6.53 1.54
N GLU A 42 9.63 6.37 0.56
CA GLU A 42 10.60 7.40 0.15
C GLU A 42 9.89 8.69 -0.29
N LEU A 43 8.87 8.61 -1.15
CA LEU A 43 8.13 9.77 -1.67
C LEU A 43 7.31 10.49 -0.59
N LEU A 44 6.89 9.77 0.45
CA LEU A 44 6.18 10.30 1.60
C LEU A 44 7.10 10.74 2.74
N GLU A 45 8.41 10.54 2.61
CA GLU A 45 9.40 10.85 3.65
C GLU A 45 9.06 10.11 4.97
N LEU A 46 8.59 8.87 4.84
CA LEU A 46 8.22 7.97 5.94
C LEU A 46 9.14 6.77 6.00
N ASP A 47 9.31 6.22 7.19
CA ASP A 47 9.84 4.86 7.34
C ASP A 47 8.82 3.86 6.78
N VAL A 48 9.29 2.78 6.15
CA VAL A 48 8.42 1.75 5.55
C VAL A 48 7.43 1.19 6.58
N GLU A 49 7.89 0.91 7.79
CA GLU A 49 7.08 0.41 8.90
C GLU A 49 5.92 1.37 9.27
N LYS A 50 6.18 2.68 9.22
CA LYS A 50 5.16 3.71 9.48
C LYS A 50 4.15 3.75 8.34
N LEU A 51 4.60 3.62 7.09
CA LEU A 51 3.69 3.55 5.95
C LEU A 51 2.78 2.32 6.04
N VAL A 52 3.33 1.14 6.36
CA VAL A 52 2.53 -0.08 6.57
C VAL A 52 1.47 0.13 7.64
N PHE A 53 1.85 0.71 8.79
CA PHE A 53 0.89 1.00 9.86
C PHE A 53 -0.22 1.98 9.42
N ILE A 54 0.10 2.97 8.59
CA ILE A 54 -0.89 3.90 8.05
C ILE A 54 -1.82 3.18 7.06
N LEU A 55 -1.31 2.31 6.21
CA LEU A 55 -2.12 1.54 5.26
C LEU A 55 -3.12 0.64 6.00
N ASP A 56 -2.68 -0.02 7.07
CA ASP A 56 -3.51 -0.85 7.94
C ASP A 56 -4.63 -0.03 8.61
N LEU A 57 -4.29 1.14 9.18
CA LEU A 57 -5.29 2.06 9.76
C LEU A 57 -6.32 2.58 8.76
N LEU A 58 -5.98 2.61 7.47
CA LEU A 58 -6.86 3.05 6.38
C LEU A 58 -7.61 1.88 5.72
N GLU A 59 -7.44 0.65 6.22
CA GLU A 59 -8.00 -0.58 5.63
C GLU A 59 -7.63 -0.70 4.14
N ILE A 60 -6.40 -0.31 3.78
CA ILE A 60 -5.88 -0.44 2.43
C ILE A 60 -5.13 -1.77 2.34
N ASP A 61 -5.77 -2.75 1.73
CA ASP A 61 -5.15 -4.03 1.38
C ASP A 61 -4.10 -3.82 0.28
N TYR A 62 -2.84 -3.67 0.68
CA TYR A 62 -1.71 -3.76 -0.23
C TYR A 62 -1.18 -5.20 -0.21
N SER A 63 -1.57 -5.99 -1.22
CA SER A 63 -0.91 -7.28 -1.44
C SER A 63 0.47 -7.02 -2.04
N PHE A 64 1.51 -7.51 -1.38
CA PHE A 64 2.86 -7.52 -1.95
C PHE A 64 2.96 -8.44 -3.16
N LEU A 65 2.03 -9.38 -3.29
CA LEU A 65 1.98 -10.37 -4.34
C LEU A 65 0.81 -10.04 -5.26
N ASP A 66 1.06 -9.90 -6.55
CA ASP A 66 0.00 -9.99 -7.54
C ASP A 66 -0.57 -11.43 -7.61
N ASP A 67 -1.60 -11.65 -8.44
CA ASP A 67 -2.26 -12.96 -8.56
C ASP A 67 -1.28 -14.07 -8.98
N GLU A 68 -0.29 -13.74 -9.82
CA GLU A 68 0.69 -14.68 -10.32
C GLU A 68 1.76 -14.98 -9.27
N GLU A 69 2.24 -13.96 -8.58
CA GLU A 69 3.14 -14.09 -7.43
C GLU A 69 2.48 -14.91 -6.32
N THR A 70 1.18 -14.68 -6.05
CA THR A 70 0.39 -15.46 -5.08
C THR A 70 0.32 -16.93 -5.47
N ARG A 71 0.13 -17.23 -6.77
CA ARG A 71 0.11 -18.60 -7.28
C ARG A 71 1.48 -19.27 -7.10
N LEU A 72 2.56 -18.59 -7.45
CA LEU A 72 3.93 -19.09 -7.35
C LEU A 72 4.32 -19.38 -5.90
N GLU A 73 3.98 -18.48 -4.97
CA GLU A 73 4.22 -18.66 -3.53
C GLU A 73 3.51 -19.92 -3.02
N LYS A 74 2.24 -20.10 -3.42
CA LYS A 74 1.43 -21.26 -3.03
C LYS A 74 2.03 -22.58 -3.53
N GLU A 75 2.45 -22.63 -4.79
CA GLU A 75 3.10 -23.81 -5.38
C GLU A 75 4.42 -24.15 -4.67
N ALA A 76 5.22 -23.13 -4.32
CA ALA A 76 6.46 -23.33 -3.59
C ALA A 76 6.21 -23.91 -2.18
N VAL A 77 5.18 -23.41 -1.48
CA VAL A 77 4.78 -23.91 -0.16
C VAL A 77 4.26 -25.35 -0.23
N GLU A 78 3.42 -25.67 -1.22
CA GLU A 78 2.91 -27.04 -1.42
C GLU A 78 4.04 -28.04 -1.64
N LYS A 79 5.05 -27.67 -2.45
CA LYS A 79 6.23 -28.50 -2.70
C LYS A 79 7.05 -28.74 -1.43
N LEU A 80 7.30 -27.70 -0.63
CA LEU A 80 7.99 -27.81 0.66
C LEU A 80 7.26 -28.76 1.63
N LEU A 81 5.93 -28.70 1.66
CA LEU A 81 5.10 -29.58 2.50
C LEU A 81 5.16 -31.04 2.05
N GLU A 82 5.28 -31.31 0.75
CA GLU A 82 5.50 -32.67 0.25
C GLU A 82 6.89 -33.22 0.60
N GLU A 83 7.92 -32.38 0.50
CA GLU A 83 9.30 -32.76 0.85
C GLU A 83 9.44 -33.10 2.34
N LEU A 84 8.76 -32.37 3.22
CA LEU A 84 8.75 -32.62 4.68
C LEU A 84 7.96 -33.87 5.11
N LYS A 85 7.12 -34.43 4.24
CA LYS A 85 6.35 -35.66 4.50
C LYS A 85 7.08 -36.95 4.09
N LYS A 86 8.25 -36.85 3.44
CA LYS A 86 9.13 -37.97 3.09
C LYS A 86 10.16 -38.23 4.17
#